data_AF-A0A1I5DNM9-F1
#
_entry.id   AF-A0A1I5DNM9-F1
#
_cell.length_a   1.000
_cell.length_b   1.000
_cell.length_c   1.000
_cell.angle_alpha   90.00
_cell.angle_beta   90.00
_cell.angle_gamma   90.00
#
_symmetry.space_group_name_H-M   'P 1'
#
loop_
_entity.id
_entity.type
_entity.pdbx_description
1 polymer ?
#
loop_
_entity_poly.entity_id
_entity_poly.type
_entity_poly.pdbx_seq_one_letter_code
_entity_poly.pdbx_strand_id
1 'polypeptide(L)'
;MCKTLIVYFSLEGNTRYVAEELRVGIGADVLELVPKKEYPNKGFKKFFWGGKSAVMAETPELEPYSINIDDYERIVFGFPVWASNFAPPLRTFIKNTPSLASKKIAAFACQSGAGAEKAFEKLKECIGIKEFEATLVLIDPLTNYDYKQGDMLVAFIKKLNEEKEIQKSAEYETKKSELEKIKESVKNRPSVTINQEFYAYLYTCKECNNEILIKTNEGRYGNLGPFNCPVCNAHYYATIDDGGPTPFLYVAKYGEQPASLLDSEGQKRSEKIPLLYQELSLELNE
;
A
#
# COMPACT_ATOMS: atom_id res chain seq x y z
N MET A 1 -2.56 -7.22 -1.85
CA MET A 1 -2.59 -6.11 -0.87
C MET A 1 -3.92 -6.20 -0.14
N CYS A 2 -3.91 -6.21 1.20
CA CYS A 2 -5.13 -6.24 2.01
C CYS A 2 -5.96 -4.97 1.78
N LYS A 3 -6.98 -5.07 0.93
CA LYS A 3 -7.85 -3.93 0.62
C LYS A 3 -8.77 -3.67 1.82
N THR A 4 -8.77 -2.43 2.30
CA THR A 4 -9.53 -2.03 3.49
C THR A 4 -10.67 -1.07 3.13
N LEU A 5 -11.85 -1.27 3.71
CA LEU A 5 -12.99 -0.36 3.64
C LEU A 5 -13.30 0.22 5.02
N ILE A 6 -13.44 1.53 5.12
CA ILE A 6 -13.94 2.21 6.30
C ILE A 6 -15.44 2.46 6.11
N VAL A 7 -16.29 1.83 6.93
CA VAL A 7 -17.74 2.01 6.91
C VAL A 7 -18.14 2.81 8.13
N TYR A 8 -18.76 3.98 7.96
CA TYR A 8 -19.08 4.82 9.10
C TYR A 8 -20.42 5.55 8.99
N PHE A 9 -20.93 5.98 10.13
CA PHE A 9 -22.02 6.97 10.20
C PHE A 9 -21.54 8.19 10.99
N SER A 10 -21.90 9.39 10.55
CA SER A 10 -21.61 10.62 11.29
C SER A 10 -22.84 11.51 11.40
N LEU A 11 -23.17 11.95 12.61
CA LEU A 11 -24.24 12.91 12.84
C LEU A 11 -23.76 14.37 12.78
N GLU A 12 -22.59 14.65 13.37
CA GLU A 12 -22.04 16.01 13.52
C GLU A 12 -20.64 16.17 12.94
N GLY A 13 -20.15 15.16 12.21
CA GLY A 13 -18.85 15.22 11.53
C GLY A 13 -17.66 14.67 12.32
N ASN A 14 -17.77 14.43 13.64
CA ASN A 14 -16.67 13.86 14.44
C ASN A 14 -16.16 12.54 13.85
N THR A 15 -17.08 11.61 13.58
CA THR A 15 -16.74 10.31 12.98
C THR A 15 -16.25 10.44 11.55
N ARG A 16 -16.80 11.39 10.78
CA ARG A 16 -16.34 11.67 9.40
C ARG A 16 -14.89 12.13 9.39
N TYR A 17 -14.53 13.07 10.27
CA TYR A 17 -13.16 13.55 10.42
C TYR A 17 -12.18 12.40 10.64
N VAL A 18 -12.47 11.53 11.61
CA VAL A 18 -11.62 10.38 11.91
C VAL A 18 -11.57 9.38 10.74
N ALA A 19 -12.70 9.14 10.06
CA ALA A 19 -12.74 8.26 8.89
C ALA A 19 -11.82 8.76 7.76
N GLU A 20 -11.77 10.08 7.51
CA GLU A 20 -10.91 10.67 6.49
C GLU A 20 -9.42 10.61 6.89
N GLU A 21 -9.08 10.88 8.15
CA GLU A 21 -7.71 10.73 8.64
C GLU A 21 -7.22 9.28 8.49
N LEU A 22 -8.08 8.30 8.83
CA LEU A 22 -7.78 6.89 8.62
C LEU A 22 -7.66 6.57 7.13
N ARG A 23 -8.56 7.07 6.28
CA ARG A 23 -8.52 6.86 4.82
C ARG A 23 -7.13 7.20 4.26
N VAL A 24 -6.59 8.34 4.67
CA VAL A 24 -5.24 8.78 4.29
C VAL A 24 -4.18 7.89 4.93
N GLY A 25 -4.21 7.70 6.25
CA GLY A 25 -3.16 7.00 7.00
C GLY A 25 -3.01 5.51 6.67
N ILE A 26 -4.07 4.83 6.22
CA ILE A 26 -4.03 3.40 5.86
C ILE A 26 -4.28 3.12 4.37
N GLY A 27 -4.54 4.15 3.56
CA GLY A 27 -4.83 4.02 2.13
C GLY A 27 -6.06 3.15 1.87
N ALA A 28 -7.19 3.50 2.49
CA ALA A 28 -8.44 2.74 2.44
C ALA A 28 -9.50 3.42 1.58
N ASP A 29 -10.54 2.67 1.20
CA ASP A 29 -11.79 3.23 0.67
C ASP A 29 -12.72 3.63 1.82
N VAL A 30 -13.66 4.54 1.57
CA VAL A 30 -14.65 5.01 2.55
C VAL A 30 -16.07 4.81 2.07
N LEU A 31 -16.95 4.42 2.98
CA LEU A 31 -18.40 4.35 2.80
C LEU A 31 -19.09 5.05 3.98
N GLU A 32 -19.69 6.21 3.72
CA GLU A 32 -20.59 6.86 4.67
C GLU A 32 -22.01 6.29 4.54
N LEU A 33 -22.55 5.80 5.66
CA LEU A 33 -23.91 5.30 5.75
C LEU A 33 -24.86 6.48 5.98
N VAL A 34 -25.66 6.82 4.97
CA VAL A 34 -26.61 7.94 5.04
C VAL A 34 -28.04 7.40 5.22
N PRO A 35 -28.73 7.65 6.34
CA PRO A 35 -30.13 7.28 6.51
C PRO A 35 -31.05 8.10 5.60
N LYS A 36 -32.07 7.47 4.98
CA LYS A 36 -33.08 8.20 4.18
C LYS A 36 -33.88 9.22 5.00
N LYS A 37 -34.04 8.94 6.30
CA LYS A 37 -34.69 9.84 7.26
C LYS A 37 -33.62 10.40 8.18
N GLU A 38 -33.38 11.70 8.07
CA GLU A 38 -32.38 12.38 8.88
C GLU A 38 -32.72 12.33 10.37
N TYR A 39 -31.69 12.08 11.18
CA TYR A 39 -31.79 12.23 12.62
C TYR A 39 -31.77 13.71 13.01
N PRO A 40 -32.54 14.13 14.03
CA PRO A 40 -32.42 15.47 14.57
C PRO A 40 -30.99 15.74 15.06
N ASN A 41 -30.37 16.80 14.53
CA ASN A 41 -28.97 17.16 14.81
C ASN A 41 -28.83 18.33 15.79
N LYS A 42 -29.92 18.84 16.38
CA LYS A 42 -29.91 19.99 17.30
C LYS A 42 -30.73 19.76 18.57
N GLY A 43 -30.23 20.30 19.68
CA GLY A 43 -30.92 20.39 20.96
C GLY A 43 -31.22 19.05 21.64
N PHE A 44 -32.08 19.07 22.67
CA PHE A 44 -32.43 17.90 23.48
C PHE A 44 -33.07 16.75 22.68
N LYS A 45 -33.72 17.08 21.54
CA LYS A 45 -34.33 16.11 20.62
C LYS A 45 -33.31 15.12 20.05
N LYS A 46 -32.07 15.55 19.80
CA LYS A 46 -30.98 14.68 19.33
C LYS A 46 -30.71 13.53 20.31
N PHE A 47 -30.53 13.85 21.59
CA PHE A 47 -30.23 12.88 22.63
C PHE A 47 -31.40 11.90 22.83
N PHE A 48 -32.63 12.43 22.82
CA PHE A 48 -33.83 11.60 22.98
C PHE A 48 -34.02 10.62 21.81
N TRP A 49 -33.94 11.11 20.57
CA TRP A 49 -34.15 10.26 19.39
C TRP A 49 -32.98 9.31 19.14
N GLY A 50 -31.74 9.81 19.17
CA GLY A 50 -30.56 8.96 18.99
C GLY A 50 -30.45 7.88 20.07
N GLY A 51 -30.68 8.25 21.33
CA GLY A 51 -30.70 7.31 22.45
C GLY A 51 -31.82 6.27 22.34
N LYS A 52 -33.06 6.70 22.02
CA LYS A 52 -34.19 5.78 21.82
C LYS A 52 -33.93 4.81 20.68
N SER A 53 -33.53 5.29 19.49
CA SER A 53 -33.28 4.45 18.32
C SER A 53 -32.17 3.43 18.58
N ALA A 54 -31.12 3.84 19.30
CA ALA A 54 -30.03 2.96 19.70
C ALA A 54 -30.45 1.90 20.72
N VAL A 55 -31.28 2.26 21.71
CA VAL A 55 -31.81 1.33 22.73
C VAL A 55 -32.82 0.36 22.12
N MET A 56 -33.67 0.82 21.20
CA MET A 56 -34.70 0.02 20.52
C MET A 56 -34.15 -0.83 19.36
N ALA A 57 -32.82 -0.81 19.15
CA ALA A 57 -32.14 -1.57 18.09
C ALA A 57 -32.76 -1.35 16.69
N GLU A 58 -33.16 -0.11 16.40
CA GLU A 58 -33.78 0.25 15.13
C GLU A 58 -32.82 0.00 13.95
N THR A 59 -33.40 -0.25 12.78
CA THR A 59 -32.70 -0.42 11.51
C THR A 59 -33.26 0.57 10.49
N PRO A 60 -32.76 1.81 10.47
CA PRO A 60 -33.24 2.82 9.52
C PRO A 60 -32.90 2.41 8.09
N GLU A 61 -33.75 2.78 7.15
CA GLU A 61 -33.45 2.63 5.72
C GLU A 61 -32.29 3.55 5.33
N LEU A 62 -31.36 3.05 4.53
CA LEU A 62 -30.19 3.80 4.06
C LEU A 62 -30.39 4.22 2.60
N GLU A 63 -29.76 5.32 2.23
CA GLU A 63 -29.51 5.66 0.83
C GLU A 63 -28.70 4.55 0.14
N PRO A 64 -28.91 4.32 -1.16
CA PRO A 64 -28.19 3.28 -1.88
C PRO A 64 -26.69 3.57 -1.95
N TYR A 65 -25.89 2.52 -1.87
CA TYR A 65 -24.44 2.56 -2.01
C TYR A 65 -23.96 1.46 -2.97
N SER A 66 -22.92 1.74 -3.73
CA SER A 66 -22.36 0.83 -4.74
C SER A 66 -20.98 0.31 -4.29
N ILE A 67 -20.98 -0.55 -3.29
CA ILE A 67 -19.77 -1.18 -2.76
C ILE A 67 -19.97 -2.69 -2.69
N ASN A 68 -19.04 -3.45 -3.26
CA ASN A 68 -18.97 -4.89 -3.08
C ASN A 68 -18.06 -5.22 -1.89
N ILE A 69 -18.62 -5.76 -0.82
CA ILE A 69 -17.89 -6.06 0.42
C ILE A 69 -16.89 -7.20 0.24
N ASP A 70 -17.10 -8.07 -0.74
CA ASP A 70 -16.22 -9.20 -0.97
C ASP A 70 -14.85 -8.78 -1.53
N ASP A 71 -14.74 -7.59 -2.13
CA ASP A 71 -13.50 -6.99 -2.62
C ASP A 71 -12.54 -6.57 -1.50
N TYR A 72 -13.02 -6.55 -0.24
CA TYR A 72 -12.28 -6.07 0.91
C TYR A 72 -11.94 -7.22 1.86
N GLU A 73 -10.71 -7.23 2.35
CA GLU A 73 -10.23 -8.21 3.34
C GLU A 73 -10.48 -7.71 4.77
N ARG A 74 -10.43 -6.39 4.96
CA ARG A 74 -10.63 -5.71 6.24
C ARG A 74 -11.73 -4.67 6.15
N ILE A 75 -12.58 -4.62 7.18
CA ILE A 75 -13.60 -3.58 7.38
C ILE A 75 -13.31 -2.83 8.68
N VAL A 76 -13.29 -1.50 8.62
CA VAL A 76 -13.16 -0.63 9.80
C VAL A 76 -14.49 0.08 10.04
N PHE A 77 -15.14 -0.18 11.17
CA PHE A 77 -16.42 0.47 11.51
C PHE A 77 -16.22 1.76 12.31
N GLY A 78 -16.81 2.86 11.85
CA GLY A 78 -16.79 4.16 12.54
C GLY A 78 -18.18 4.61 13.00
N PHE A 79 -18.33 5.02 14.27
CA PHE A 79 -19.64 5.51 14.73
C PHE A 79 -19.57 6.48 15.92
N PRO A 80 -20.58 7.36 16.10
CA PRO A 80 -20.82 8.02 17.36
C PRO A 80 -21.44 7.05 18.38
N VAL A 81 -21.04 7.15 19.64
CA VAL A 81 -21.63 6.36 20.74
C VAL A 81 -22.95 6.96 21.19
N TRP A 82 -24.05 6.22 21.07
CA TRP A 82 -25.39 6.63 21.52
C TRP A 82 -25.90 5.69 22.60
N ALA A 83 -26.15 6.22 23.81
CA ALA A 83 -26.61 5.43 24.96
C ALA A 83 -25.81 4.13 25.19
N SER A 84 -24.47 4.23 25.12
CA SER A 84 -23.54 3.09 25.20
C SER A 84 -23.86 1.99 24.18
N ASN A 85 -24.19 2.40 22.96
CA ASN A 85 -24.46 1.53 21.82
C ASN A 85 -23.87 2.16 20.54
N PHE A 86 -23.66 1.33 19.52
CA PHE A 86 -23.28 1.80 18.20
C PHE A 86 -24.48 2.39 17.46
N ALA A 87 -24.21 3.27 16.50
CA ALA A 87 -25.27 4.00 15.81
C ALA A 87 -26.16 3.05 14.94
N PRO A 88 -27.50 3.22 14.96
CA PRO A 88 -28.43 2.37 14.20
C PRO A 88 -28.13 2.15 12.70
N PRO A 89 -27.59 3.14 11.93
CA PRO A 89 -27.26 2.92 10.52
C PRO A 89 -26.29 1.76 10.28
N LEU A 90 -25.32 1.54 11.18
CA LEU A 90 -24.41 0.40 11.10
C LEU A 90 -25.18 -0.92 11.26
N ARG A 91 -26.23 -0.96 12.08
CA ARG A 91 -27.05 -2.17 12.27
C ARG A 91 -27.74 -2.57 10.96
N THR A 92 -28.28 -1.62 10.22
CA THR A 92 -28.87 -1.88 8.90
C THR A 92 -27.83 -2.43 7.94
N PHE A 93 -26.66 -1.78 7.86
CA PHE A 93 -25.58 -2.24 6.99
C PHE A 93 -25.12 -3.67 7.33
N ILE A 94 -24.91 -3.98 8.61
CA ILE A 94 -24.47 -5.31 9.06
C ILE A 94 -25.51 -6.39 8.70
N LYS A 95 -26.80 -6.14 8.96
CA LYS A 95 -27.87 -7.09 8.59
C LYS A 95 -27.93 -7.37 7.10
N ASN A 96 -27.62 -6.37 6.28
CA ASN A 96 -27.61 -6.49 4.83
C ASN A 96 -26.31 -7.13 4.29
N THR A 97 -25.34 -7.42 5.17
CA THR A 97 -23.99 -7.88 4.78
C THR A 97 -23.59 -9.13 5.56
N PRO A 98 -24.08 -10.32 5.19
CA PRO A 98 -23.85 -11.55 5.94
C PRO A 98 -22.40 -12.05 5.90
N SER A 99 -21.57 -11.59 4.95
CA SER A 99 -20.17 -12.01 4.82
C SER A 99 -19.19 -11.34 5.80
N LEU A 100 -19.65 -10.42 6.66
CA LEU A 100 -18.77 -9.65 7.54
C LEU A 100 -18.02 -10.52 8.57
N ALA A 101 -18.62 -11.61 9.06
CA ALA A 101 -18.03 -12.42 10.12
C ALA A 101 -16.72 -13.14 9.70
N SER A 102 -16.45 -13.27 8.39
CA SER A 102 -15.22 -13.86 7.87
C SER A 102 -14.12 -12.83 7.57
N LYS A 103 -14.40 -11.54 7.72
CA LYS A 103 -13.46 -10.44 7.44
C LYS A 103 -12.67 -10.06 8.70
N LYS A 104 -11.52 -9.41 8.51
CA LYS A 104 -10.83 -8.72 9.62
C LYS A 104 -11.63 -7.47 9.97
N ILE A 105 -12.02 -7.33 11.24
CA ILE A 105 -12.84 -6.20 11.67
C ILE A 105 -12.05 -5.37 12.68
N ALA A 106 -11.91 -4.08 12.40
CA ALA A 106 -11.50 -3.07 13.37
C ALA A 106 -12.64 -2.06 13.57
N ALA A 107 -12.59 -1.28 14.64
CA ALA A 107 -13.62 -0.28 14.90
C ALA A 107 -13.06 0.96 15.58
N PHE A 108 -13.67 2.11 15.32
CA PHE A 108 -13.43 3.32 16.09
C PHE A 108 -14.76 3.97 16.49
N ALA A 109 -14.75 4.62 17.65
CA ALA A 109 -15.91 5.27 18.20
C ALA A 109 -15.59 6.70 18.64
N CYS A 110 -16.49 7.63 18.32
CA CYS A 110 -16.46 8.99 18.86
C CYS A 110 -17.48 9.10 19.98
N GLN A 111 -17.07 9.61 21.14
CA GLN A 111 -17.97 9.84 22.28
C GLN A 111 -17.73 11.22 22.88
N SER A 112 -18.69 11.73 23.65
CA SER A 112 -18.50 12.97 24.45
C SER A 112 -18.31 12.67 25.93
N GLY A 113 -18.40 11.39 26.32
CA GLY A 113 -18.33 10.94 27.71
C GLY A 113 -17.81 9.51 27.76
N ALA A 114 -18.66 8.57 28.15
CA ALA A 114 -18.31 7.15 28.24
C ALA A 114 -19.32 6.26 27.49
N GLY A 115 -18.92 5.02 27.22
CA GLY A 115 -19.80 3.99 26.66
C GLY A 115 -19.28 3.31 25.40
N ALA A 116 -18.15 3.75 24.84
CA ALA A 116 -17.53 3.15 23.67
C ALA A 116 -17.27 1.64 23.85
N GLU A 117 -16.69 1.22 24.98
CA GLU A 117 -16.41 -0.21 25.24
C GLU A 117 -17.67 -1.09 25.16
N LYS A 118 -18.76 -0.65 25.80
CA LYS A 118 -20.04 -1.37 25.73
C LYS A 118 -20.64 -1.34 24.32
N ALA A 119 -20.41 -0.26 23.57
CA ALA A 119 -20.85 -0.17 22.18
C ALA A 119 -20.06 -1.12 21.28
N PHE A 120 -18.75 -1.28 21.49
CA PHE A 120 -17.92 -2.26 20.79
C PHE A 120 -18.38 -3.69 21.08
N GLU A 121 -18.66 -4.05 22.33
CA GLU A 121 -19.17 -5.38 22.65
C GLU A 121 -20.49 -5.69 21.93
N LYS A 122 -21.42 -4.74 21.91
CA LYS A 122 -22.68 -4.90 21.15
C LYS A 122 -22.46 -4.98 19.64
N LEU A 123 -21.51 -4.21 19.10
CA LEU A 123 -21.16 -4.27 17.69
C LEU A 123 -20.60 -5.64 17.33
N LYS A 124 -19.67 -6.14 18.16
CA LYS A 124 -19.05 -7.45 18.05
C LYS A 124 -20.09 -8.58 18.03
N GLU A 125 -21.03 -8.56 18.97
CA GLU A 125 -22.18 -9.47 19.01
C GLU A 125 -23.06 -9.35 17.76
N CYS A 126 -23.32 -8.13 17.28
CA CYS A 126 -24.14 -7.90 16.10
C CYS A 126 -23.51 -8.41 14.80
N ILE A 127 -22.18 -8.37 14.68
CA ILE A 127 -21.44 -8.89 13.53
C ILE A 127 -21.22 -10.40 13.64
N GLY A 128 -21.12 -10.93 14.87
CA GLY A 128 -20.85 -12.34 15.13
C GLY A 128 -19.35 -12.70 15.13
N ILE A 129 -18.48 -11.78 15.55
CA ILE A 129 -17.03 -12.00 15.66
C ILE A 129 -16.61 -12.15 17.13
N LYS A 130 -15.43 -12.73 17.38
CA LYS A 130 -14.90 -12.95 18.74
C LYS A 130 -14.13 -11.77 19.29
N GLU A 131 -13.42 -11.06 18.43
CA GLU A 131 -12.56 -9.93 18.77
C GLU A 131 -12.39 -8.98 17.59
N PHE A 132 -12.00 -7.75 17.89
CA PHE A 132 -11.56 -6.78 16.90
C PHE A 132 -10.05 -6.88 16.71
N GLU A 133 -9.58 -6.69 15.50
CA GLU A 133 -8.16 -6.50 15.20
C GLU A 133 -7.59 -5.29 15.95
N ALA A 134 -8.34 -4.20 15.97
CA ALA A 134 -8.01 -2.98 16.69
C ALA A 134 -9.27 -2.19 17.06
N THR A 135 -9.22 -1.47 18.17
CA THR A 135 -10.23 -0.48 18.56
C THR A 135 -9.61 0.89 18.84
N LEU A 136 -10.36 1.96 18.56
CA LEU A 136 -9.97 3.34 18.86
C LEU A 136 -11.15 4.11 19.45
N VAL A 137 -10.92 4.87 20.53
CA VAL A 137 -11.92 5.75 21.13
C VAL A 137 -11.40 7.17 21.14
N LEU A 138 -12.19 8.10 20.59
CA LEU A 138 -11.88 9.53 20.57
C LEU A 138 -13.00 10.34 21.24
N ILE A 139 -12.61 11.38 21.95
CA ILE A 139 -13.51 12.29 22.69
C ILE A 139 -13.67 13.58 21.91
N ASP A 140 -14.84 13.75 21.29
CA ASP A 140 -15.22 14.93 20.48
C ASP A 140 -14.07 15.49 19.60
N PRO A 141 -13.52 14.70 18.66
CA PRO A 141 -12.30 15.03 17.93
C PRO A 141 -12.35 16.29 17.06
N LEU A 142 -13.53 16.87 16.78
CA LEU A 142 -13.63 18.17 16.10
C LEU A 142 -13.48 19.36 17.06
N THR A 143 -13.86 19.19 18.33
CA THR A 143 -13.98 20.32 19.28
C THR A 143 -13.06 20.20 20.48
N ASN A 144 -12.49 19.02 20.74
CA ASN A 144 -11.64 18.74 21.88
C ASN A 144 -10.39 17.92 21.50
N TYR A 145 -9.90 18.08 20.26
CA TYR A 145 -8.71 17.36 19.79
C TYR A 145 -7.47 17.80 20.57
N ASP A 146 -6.70 16.84 21.08
CA ASP A 146 -5.43 17.08 21.75
C ASP A 146 -4.35 16.09 21.25
N TYR A 147 -3.11 16.30 21.71
CA TYR A 147 -1.98 15.46 21.32
C TYR A 147 -2.16 13.99 21.70
N LYS A 148 -2.85 13.68 22.81
CA LYS A 148 -3.09 12.29 23.24
C LYS A 148 -4.03 11.59 22.27
N GLN A 149 -5.06 12.29 21.81
CA GLN A 149 -5.97 11.80 20.78
C GLN A 149 -5.24 11.58 19.44
N GLY A 150 -4.30 12.47 19.11
CA GLY A 150 -3.37 12.28 17.99
C GLY A 150 -2.52 11.01 18.13
N ASP A 151 -1.88 10.82 19.27
CA ASP A 151 -1.03 9.63 19.53
C ASP A 151 -1.84 8.33 19.44
N MET A 152 -3.07 8.32 19.96
CA MET A 152 -3.97 7.16 19.84
C MET A 152 -4.35 6.86 18.39
N LEU A 153 -4.65 7.88 17.60
CA LEU A 153 -4.95 7.73 16.17
C LEU A 153 -3.74 7.19 15.40
N VAL A 154 -2.55 7.74 15.65
CA VAL A 154 -1.30 7.26 15.04
C VAL A 154 -1.01 5.82 15.43
N ALA A 155 -1.17 5.45 16.70
CA ALA A 155 -0.99 4.08 17.16
C ALA A 155 -1.97 3.11 16.49
N PHE A 156 -3.23 3.53 16.31
CA PHE A 156 -4.24 2.74 15.61
C PHE A 156 -3.90 2.56 14.12
N ILE A 157 -3.50 3.64 13.42
CA ILE A 157 -3.04 3.58 12.02
C ILE A 157 -1.85 2.63 11.89
N LYS A 158 -0.86 2.75 12.77
CA LYS A 158 0.31 1.88 12.80
C LYS A 158 -0.11 0.42 12.93
N LYS A 159 -0.99 0.11 13.89
CA LYS A 159 -1.49 -1.25 14.11
C LYS A 159 -2.16 -1.83 12.85
N LEU A 160 -2.97 -1.04 12.15
CA LEU A 160 -3.63 -1.50 10.91
C LEU A 160 -2.67 -1.67 9.73
N ASN A 161 -1.51 -1.01 9.76
CA ASN A 161 -0.46 -1.14 8.74
C ASN A 161 0.59 -2.21 9.07
N GLU A 162 0.61 -2.78 10.28
CA GLU A 162 1.62 -3.78 10.71
C GLU A 162 1.78 -4.93 9.72
N GLU A 163 0.68 -5.50 9.20
CA GLU A 163 0.73 -6.60 8.23
C GLU A 163 1.38 -6.19 6.89
N LYS A 164 1.18 -4.94 6.46
CA LYS A 164 1.81 -4.41 5.24
C LYS A 164 3.33 -4.29 5.45
N GLU A 165 3.74 -3.81 6.62
CA GLU A 165 5.15 -3.66 6.96
C GLU A 165 5.87 -5.01 7.12
N ILE A 166 5.23 -5.99 7.75
CA ILE A 166 5.74 -7.37 7.83
C ILE A 166 5.88 -7.98 6.43
N GLN A 167 4.87 -7.82 5.58
CA GLN A 167 4.90 -8.35 4.22
C GLN A 167 6.01 -7.72 3.38
N LYS A 168 6.17 -6.39 3.45
CA LYS A 168 7.27 -5.66 2.77
C LYS A 168 8.63 -6.15 3.25
N SER A 169 8.81 -6.30 4.56
CA SER A 169 10.07 -6.79 5.15
C SER A 169 10.40 -8.21 4.70
N ALA A 170 9.42 -9.12 4.69
CA ALA A 170 9.60 -10.49 4.21
C ALA A 170 9.91 -10.56 2.71
N GLU A 171 9.26 -9.73 1.89
CA GLU A 171 9.54 -9.61 0.46
C GLU A 171 10.97 -9.08 0.21
N TYR A 172 11.38 -8.06 0.96
CA TYR A 172 12.73 -7.50 0.88
C TYR A 172 13.80 -8.54 1.22
N GLU A 173 13.66 -9.28 2.33
CA GLU A 173 14.62 -10.33 2.70
C GLU A 173 14.67 -11.48 1.68
N THR A 174 13.54 -11.79 1.04
CA THR A 174 13.49 -12.78 -0.05
C THR A 174 14.29 -12.30 -1.26
N LYS A 175 14.02 -11.07 -1.75
CA LYS A 175 14.76 -10.47 -2.88
C LYS A 175 16.24 -10.34 -2.60
N LYS A 176 16.60 -9.95 -1.37
CA LYS A 176 17.99 -9.84 -0.92
C LYS A 176 18.68 -11.21 -0.95
N SER A 177 18.03 -12.26 -0.44
CA SER A 177 18.57 -13.63 -0.50
C SER A 177 18.79 -14.11 -1.94
N GLU A 178 17.88 -13.80 -2.86
CA GLU A 178 18.03 -14.11 -4.29
C GLU A 178 19.18 -13.33 -4.94
N LEU A 179 19.28 -12.02 -4.66
CA LEU A 179 20.37 -11.16 -5.14
C LEU A 179 21.74 -11.69 -4.71
N GLU A 180 21.89 -12.06 -3.44
CA GLU A 180 23.16 -12.62 -2.92
C GLU A 180 23.54 -13.93 -3.63
N LYS A 181 22.58 -14.81 -3.93
CA LYS A 181 22.84 -16.04 -4.70
C LYS A 181 23.32 -15.73 -6.12
N ILE A 182 22.71 -14.74 -6.78
CA ILE A 182 23.11 -14.31 -8.12
C ILE A 182 24.54 -13.74 -8.07
N LYS A 183 24.83 -12.82 -7.14
CA LYS A 183 26.15 -12.23 -6.96
C LYS A 183 27.24 -13.28 -6.72
N GLU A 184 26.97 -14.23 -5.83
CA GLU A 184 27.87 -15.35 -5.55
C GLU A 184 28.14 -16.19 -6.81
N SER A 185 27.13 -16.42 -7.66
CA SER A 185 27.29 -17.19 -8.91
C SER A 185 28.18 -16.50 -9.96
N VAL A 186 28.30 -15.17 -9.92
CA VAL A 186 29.09 -14.38 -10.88
C VAL A 186 30.35 -13.75 -10.29
N LYS A 187 30.66 -13.96 -9.01
CA LYS A 187 31.74 -13.28 -8.29
C LYS A 187 33.14 -13.41 -8.91
N ASN A 188 33.40 -14.53 -9.59
CA ASN A 188 34.70 -14.83 -10.21
C ASN A 188 34.75 -14.47 -11.70
N ARG A 189 33.67 -13.89 -12.26
CA ARG A 189 33.64 -13.47 -13.65
C ARG A 189 34.53 -12.23 -13.83
N PRO A 190 35.30 -12.14 -14.92
CA PRO A 190 35.94 -10.88 -15.31
C PRO A 190 34.87 -9.78 -15.40
N SER A 191 35.12 -8.62 -14.79
CA SER A 191 34.12 -7.56 -14.71
C SER A 191 34.62 -6.22 -15.19
N VAL A 192 33.70 -5.37 -15.64
CA VAL A 192 33.92 -3.98 -15.98
C VAL A 192 32.81 -3.13 -15.38
N THR A 193 33.18 -2.04 -14.72
CA THR A 193 32.24 -1.08 -14.13
C THR A 193 32.25 0.20 -14.96
N ILE A 194 31.07 0.61 -15.43
CA ILE A 194 30.85 1.81 -16.21
C ILE A 194 30.09 2.80 -15.32
N ASN A 195 30.72 3.91 -14.96
CA ASN A 195 30.18 4.97 -14.10
C ASN A 195 29.93 4.59 -12.63
N GLN A 196 29.09 3.59 -12.29
CA GLN A 196 28.86 3.06 -10.91
C GLN A 196 28.30 1.61 -10.95
N GLU A 197 28.10 0.97 -9.79
CA GLU A 197 27.50 -0.37 -9.66
C GLU A 197 26.05 -0.28 -9.17
N PHE A 198 25.10 -0.35 -10.09
CA PHE A 198 23.67 -0.38 -9.76
C PHE A 198 22.92 -1.47 -10.53
N TYR A 199 23.15 -1.55 -11.84
CA TYR A 199 22.70 -2.65 -12.68
C TYR A 199 23.87 -3.56 -13.05
N ALA A 200 23.60 -4.84 -13.22
CA ALA A 200 24.58 -5.79 -13.72
C ALA A 200 24.02 -6.60 -14.90
N TYR A 201 24.89 -6.91 -15.85
CA TYR A 201 24.57 -7.61 -17.09
C TYR A 201 25.66 -8.65 -17.39
N LEU A 202 25.26 -9.79 -17.95
CA LEU A 202 26.21 -10.83 -18.39
C LEU A 202 26.34 -10.77 -19.91
N TYR A 203 27.54 -10.45 -20.40
CA TYR A 203 27.83 -10.30 -21.83
C TYR A 203 28.90 -11.30 -22.28
N THR A 204 28.72 -11.93 -23.44
CA THR A 204 29.78 -12.78 -24.04
C THR A 204 30.58 -11.96 -25.05
N CYS A 205 31.85 -11.72 -24.75
CA CYS A 205 32.76 -11.00 -25.65
C CYS A 205 32.88 -11.72 -27.00
N LYS A 206 32.58 -11.05 -28.11
CA LYS A 206 32.62 -11.67 -29.46
C LYS A 206 34.02 -11.99 -29.96
N GLU A 207 35.04 -11.34 -29.40
CA GLU A 207 36.44 -11.52 -29.83
C GLU A 207 37.13 -12.68 -29.09
N CYS A 208 36.80 -12.93 -27.81
CA CYS A 208 37.45 -13.98 -27.02
C CYS A 208 36.50 -15.03 -26.42
N ASN A 209 35.20 -14.94 -26.69
CA ASN A 209 34.15 -15.84 -26.21
C ASN A 209 34.05 -16.01 -24.69
N ASN A 210 34.68 -15.13 -23.90
CA ASN A 210 34.56 -15.13 -22.45
C ASN A 210 33.31 -14.35 -22.02
N GLU A 211 32.59 -14.88 -21.04
CA GLU A 211 31.52 -14.15 -20.36
C GLU A 211 32.13 -13.11 -19.40
N ILE A 212 31.66 -11.88 -19.51
CA ILE A 212 32.09 -10.74 -18.71
C ILE A 212 30.88 -10.13 -18.00
N LEU A 213 31.08 -9.69 -16.77
CA LEU A 213 30.09 -8.99 -15.98
C LEU A 213 30.23 -7.48 -16.24
N ILE A 214 29.21 -6.85 -16.80
CA ILE A 214 29.17 -5.40 -17.02
C ILE A 214 28.29 -4.79 -15.93
N LYS A 215 28.84 -3.87 -15.15
CA LYS A 215 28.11 -3.14 -14.10
C LYS A 215 27.94 -1.67 -14.49
N THR A 216 26.76 -1.09 -14.26
CA THR A 216 26.42 0.27 -14.71
C THR A 216 25.63 1.03 -13.64
N ASN A 217 25.62 2.36 -13.69
CA ASN A 217 24.82 3.21 -12.81
C ASN A 217 23.31 3.21 -13.17
N GLU A 218 22.49 3.85 -12.33
CA GLU A 218 21.16 4.33 -12.72
C GLU A 218 21.31 5.38 -13.84
N GLY A 219 20.51 5.28 -14.90
CA GLY A 219 20.61 6.24 -15.98
C GLY A 219 19.37 6.27 -16.86
N ARG A 220 18.64 7.40 -16.79
CA ARG A 220 17.60 7.79 -17.74
C ARG A 220 18.19 7.77 -19.15
N TYR A 221 17.75 6.81 -19.97
CA TYR A 221 18.09 6.58 -21.37
C TYR A 221 19.44 7.19 -21.77
N GLY A 222 20.51 6.47 -21.44
CA GLY A 222 21.83 7.07 -21.31
C GLY A 222 22.89 6.39 -22.17
N ASN A 223 23.72 7.22 -22.77
CA ASN A 223 24.97 6.75 -23.33
C ASN A 223 25.98 6.48 -22.20
N LEU A 224 26.30 5.21 -21.97
CA LEU A 224 27.23 4.82 -20.91
C LEU A 224 28.70 5.02 -21.31
N GLY A 225 28.99 4.99 -22.61
CA GLY A 225 30.31 5.22 -23.17
C GLY A 225 31.10 3.94 -23.47
N PRO A 226 32.39 4.08 -23.80
CA PRO A 226 33.24 2.97 -24.18
C PRO A 226 33.70 2.14 -22.99
N PHE A 227 33.98 0.87 -23.25
CA PHE A 227 34.63 -0.02 -22.29
C PHE A 227 35.52 -1.05 -23.01
N ASN A 228 36.48 -1.62 -22.28
CA ASN A 228 37.34 -2.67 -22.80
C ASN A 228 36.96 -4.02 -22.18
N CYS A 229 37.00 -5.08 -22.98
CA CYS A 229 36.89 -6.43 -22.45
C CYS A 229 38.05 -6.70 -21.47
N PRO A 230 37.79 -7.08 -20.21
CA PRO A 230 38.84 -7.30 -19.21
C PRO A 230 39.73 -8.51 -19.50
N VAL A 231 39.38 -9.37 -20.47
CA VAL A 231 40.14 -10.58 -20.82
C VAL A 231 41.07 -10.36 -22.02
N CYS A 232 40.54 -9.83 -23.12
CA CYS A 232 41.29 -9.68 -24.39
C CYS A 232 41.53 -8.23 -24.80
N ASN A 233 41.07 -7.26 -23.99
CA ASN A 233 41.18 -5.83 -24.26
C ASN A 233 40.49 -5.34 -25.56
N ALA A 234 39.57 -6.13 -26.11
CA ALA A 234 38.70 -5.69 -27.21
C ALA A 234 37.86 -4.47 -26.80
N HIS A 235 37.77 -3.48 -27.70
CA HIS A 235 37.10 -2.21 -27.45
C HIS A 235 35.63 -2.25 -27.87
N TYR A 236 34.74 -1.91 -26.94
CA TYR A 236 33.30 -1.90 -27.09
C TYR A 236 32.70 -0.57 -26.66
N TYR A 237 31.40 -0.43 -26.91
CA TYR A 237 30.60 0.70 -26.51
C TYR A 237 29.25 0.24 -25.95
N ALA A 238 28.79 0.88 -24.88
CA ALA A 238 27.57 0.51 -24.17
C ALA A 238 26.54 1.65 -24.08
N THR A 239 25.26 1.30 -24.20
CA THR A 239 24.12 2.19 -23.91
C THR A 239 23.09 1.45 -23.08
N ILE A 240 22.34 2.18 -22.24
CA ILE A 240 21.26 1.64 -21.43
C ILE A 240 19.92 2.23 -21.86
N ASP A 241 18.90 1.37 -21.96
CA ASP A 241 17.50 1.76 -22.11
C ASP A 241 16.73 1.34 -20.86
N ASP A 242 16.40 2.31 -20.03
CA ASP A 242 15.64 2.17 -18.79
C ASP A 242 14.21 2.72 -18.91
N GLY A 243 13.74 3.02 -20.14
CA GLY A 243 12.41 3.58 -20.37
C GLY A 243 11.25 2.60 -20.12
N GLY A 244 11.57 1.32 -19.89
CA GLY A 244 10.62 0.26 -19.58
C GLY A 244 10.74 -0.26 -18.14
N PRO A 245 9.87 -1.19 -17.72
CA PRO A 245 9.87 -1.74 -16.35
C PRO A 245 11.11 -2.56 -16.01
N THR A 246 11.94 -2.91 -17.00
CA THR A 246 13.22 -3.58 -16.81
C THR A 246 14.23 -2.98 -17.78
N PRO A 247 15.36 -2.45 -17.28
CA PRO A 247 16.37 -1.85 -18.14
C PRO A 247 17.10 -2.91 -18.97
N PHE A 248 17.54 -2.50 -20.15
CA PHE A 248 18.35 -3.33 -21.05
C PHE A 248 19.68 -2.66 -21.35
N LEU A 249 20.74 -3.47 -21.44
CA LEU A 249 22.04 -3.03 -21.92
C LEU A 249 22.17 -3.37 -23.41
N TYR A 250 22.71 -2.43 -24.18
CA TYR A 250 23.11 -2.66 -25.56
C TYR A 250 24.61 -2.52 -25.68
N VAL A 251 25.25 -3.48 -26.33
CA VAL A 251 26.69 -3.49 -26.59
C VAL A 251 26.95 -3.58 -28.09
N ALA A 252 27.85 -2.74 -28.57
CA ALA A 252 28.33 -2.71 -29.96
C ALA A 252 29.86 -2.56 -29.99
N LYS A 253 30.50 -2.82 -31.15
CA LYS A 253 31.94 -2.62 -31.31
C LYS A 253 32.26 -1.14 -31.24
N TYR A 254 33.41 -0.77 -30.67
CA TYR A 254 33.78 0.65 -30.57
C TYR A 254 33.88 1.29 -31.97
N GLY A 255 33.24 2.45 -32.14
CA GLY A 255 33.09 3.14 -33.43
C GLY A 255 31.74 2.89 -34.13
N GLU A 256 30.95 1.93 -33.67
CA GLU A 256 29.56 1.74 -34.10
C GLU A 256 28.64 2.50 -33.13
N GLN A 257 27.78 3.40 -33.63
CA GLN A 257 26.78 4.06 -32.78
C GLN A 257 25.72 3.04 -32.32
N PRO A 258 25.47 2.85 -31.02
CA PRO A 258 24.46 1.91 -30.53
C PRO A 258 23.03 2.48 -30.57
N ALA A 259 22.88 3.79 -30.77
CA ALA A 259 21.60 4.50 -30.61
C ALA A 259 20.57 4.19 -31.71
N SER A 260 20.98 3.61 -32.84
CA SER A 260 20.05 3.04 -33.82
C SER A 260 20.12 1.52 -33.71
N LEU A 261 19.07 0.92 -33.16
CA LEU A 261 18.90 -0.55 -33.12
C LEU A 261 19.15 -1.20 -34.48
N LEU A 262 18.95 -0.45 -35.56
CA LEU A 262 19.10 -0.87 -36.95
C LEU A 262 20.12 0.01 -37.68
N ASP A 263 20.82 -0.56 -38.67
CA ASP A 263 21.63 0.18 -39.63
C ASP A 263 20.79 0.84 -40.75
N SER A 264 21.45 1.48 -41.71
CA SER A 264 20.82 2.07 -42.90
C SER A 264 20.08 1.06 -43.79
N GLU A 265 20.32 -0.24 -43.60
CA GLU A 265 19.69 -1.36 -44.31
C GLU A 265 18.62 -2.06 -43.44
N GLY A 266 18.38 -1.60 -42.21
CA GLY A 266 17.41 -2.19 -41.30
C GLY A 266 17.94 -3.42 -40.51
N GLN A 267 19.25 -3.67 -40.47
CA GLN A 267 19.85 -4.80 -39.72
C GLN A 267 20.30 -4.40 -38.32
N LYS A 268 20.17 -5.32 -37.35
CA LYS A 268 20.53 -5.04 -35.94
C LYS A 268 22.03 -4.81 -35.75
N ARG A 269 22.42 -3.66 -35.21
CA ARG A 269 23.83 -3.31 -34.91
C ARG A 269 24.29 -3.63 -33.49
N SER A 270 23.37 -3.70 -32.53
CA SER A 270 23.69 -3.87 -31.11
C SER A 270 23.06 -5.13 -30.55
N GLU A 271 23.79 -5.86 -29.71
CA GLU A 271 23.24 -6.98 -28.96
C GLU A 271 22.45 -6.47 -27.75
N LYS A 272 21.20 -6.93 -27.61
CA LYS A 272 20.33 -6.61 -26.47
C LYS A 272 20.58 -7.61 -25.35
N ILE A 273 21.03 -7.12 -24.20
CA ILE A 273 21.42 -7.93 -23.05
C ILE A 273 20.42 -7.66 -21.91
N PRO A 274 19.75 -8.71 -21.39
CA PRO A 274 18.82 -8.56 -20.28
C PRO A 274 19.56 -8.24 -18.98
N LEU A 275 18.90 -7.49 -18.10
CA LEU A 275 19.36 -7.26 -16.74
C LEU A 275 19.58 -8.60 -16.01
N LEU A 276 20.75 -8.76 -15.41
CA LEU A 276 21.06 -9.90 -14.54
C LEU A 276 20.56 -9.64 -13.12
N TYR A 277 20.93 -8.50 -12.54
CA TYR A 277 20.44 -8.05 -11.24
C TYR A 277 20.52 -6.53 -11.11
N GLN A 278 19.74 -5.98 -10.18
CA GLN A 278 19.79 -4.60 -9.72
C GLN A 278 20.10 -4.57 -8.23
N GLU A 279 20.92 -3.61 -7.79
CA GLU A 279 21.15 -3.35 -6.37
C GLU A 279 19.86 -2.88 -5.69
N LEU A 280 19.59 -3.40 -4.49
CA LEU A 280 18.44 -2.96 -3.70
C LEU A 280 18.74 -1.60 -3.07
N SER A 281 17.96 -0.57 -3.41
CA SER A 281 17.98 0.70 -2.67
C SER A 281 17.10 0.60 -1.41
N LEU A 282 17.56 1.19 -0.31
CA LEU A 282 16.82 1.25 0.96
C LEU A 282 15.59 2.20 0.89
N GLU A 283 15.43 2.95 -0.20
CA GLU A 283 14.41 4.00 -0.37
C GLU A 283 13.02 3.44 -0.76
N LEU A 284 12.64 2.30 -0.19
CA LEU A 284 11.24 1.82 -0.19
C LEU A 284 10.46 2.27 1.06
N ASN A 285 11.03 3.18 1.85
CA ASN A 285 10.50 3.64 3.13
C ASN A 285 10.51 5.17 3.25
N GLU A 286 9.79 5.88 2.38
CA GLU A 286 9.20 7.19 2.71
C GLU A 286 7.78 7.29 2.15
#